data_AF-A0A0S8A5I2-F1
#
_entry.id   AF-A0A0S8A5I2-F1
#
_cell.length_a   1.000
_cell.length_b   1.000
_cell.length_c   1.000
_cell.angle_alpha   90.00
_cell.angle_beta   90.00
_cell.angle_gamma   90.00
#
_symmetry.space_group_name_H-M   'P 1'
#
loop_
_entity.id
_entity.type
_entity.pdbx_description
1 polymer ?
#
loop_
_entity_poly.entity_id
_entity_poly.type
_entity_poly.pdbx_seq_one_letter_code
_entity_poly.pdbx_strand_id
1 'polypeptide(L)'
;MTQDDRWLARRLPDDYAARSGDSLMRIETIVAENWWGCDGAAMLDLVERLLPILQQVGAQEDIDDAVRSRCEKTVAKWLAEQ
;
A
#
# COMPACT_ATOMS: atom_id res chain seq x y z
N MET A 1 3.69 13.37 -5.98
CA MET A 1 2.47 12.66 -5.57
C MET A 1 1.25 13.41 -6.08
N THR A 2 0.40 12.75 -6.85
CA THR A 2 -0.86 13.29 -7.36
C THR A 2 -1.99 13.19 -6.32
N GLN A 3 -3.15 13.80 -6.59
CA GLN A 3 -4.33 13.64 -5.74
C GLN A 3 -4.85 12.19 -5.74
N ASP A 4 -4.77 11.51 -6.89
CA ASP A 4 -5.12 10.09 -7.04
C ASP A 4 -4.20 9.19 -6.21
N ASP A 5 -2.87 9.36 -6.30
CA ASP A 5 -1.90 8.59 -5.51
C ASP A 5 -2.19 8.65 -4.01
N ARG A 6 -2.52 9.84 -3.53
CA ARG A 6 -2.82 10.06 -2.12
C ARG A 6 -4.11 9.33 -1.70
N TRP A 7 -5.13 9.40 -2.54
CA TRP A 7 -6.39 8.72 -2.27
C TRP A 7 -6.23 7.19 -2.28
N LEU A 8 -5.49 6.65 -3.25
CA LEU A 8 -5.14 5.24 -3.33
C LEU A 8 -4.32 4.79 -2.12
N ALA A 9 -3.33 5.58 -1.72
CA ALA A 9 -2.51 5.29 -0.54
C ALA A 9 -3.29 5.29 0.77
N ARG A 10 -4.32 6.13 0.86
CA ARG A 10 -5.19 6.20 2.05
C ARG A 10 -6.16 5.03 2.13
N ARG A 11 -6.60 4.48 0.99
CA ARG A 11 -7.49 3.31 0.90
C ARG A 11 -6.78 1.98 1.02
N LEU A 12 -5.46 1.95 0.85
CA LEU A 12 -4.62 0.75 0.85
C LEU A 12 -4.95 -0.24 2.00
N PRO A 13 -5.12 0.21 3.26
CA PRO A 13 -5.49 -0.69 4.36
C PRO A 13 -6.86 -1.37 4.19
N ASP A 14 -7.86 -0.61 3.73
CA ASP A 14 -9.22 -1.09 3.49
C ASP A 14 -9.25 -2.06 2.30
N ASP A 15 -8.59 -1.69 1.19
CA ASP A 15 -8.49 -2.55 0.00
C ASP A 15 -7.67 -3.82 0.28
N TYR A 16 -6.65 -3.72 1.14
CA TYR A 16 -5.91 -4.87 1.64
C TYR A 16 -6.83 -5.78 2.43
N ALA A 17 -7.53 -5.28 3.45
CA ALA A 17 -8.43 -6.05 4.31
C ALA A 17 -9.59 -6.72 3.53
N ALA A 18 -10.08 -6.11 2.46
CA ALA A 18 -11.14 -6.66 1.62
C ALA A 18 -10.69 -7.85 0.74
N ARG A 19 -9.39 -8.00 0.46
CA ARG A 19 -8.89 -9.10 -0.40
C ARG A 19 -8.73 -10.39 0.38
N SER A 20 -8.83 -11.52 -0.32
CA SER A 20 -8.51 -12.85 0.22
C SER A 20 -7.15 -13.32 -0.29
N GLY A 21 -6.49 -14.22 0.45
CA GLY A 21 -5.20 -14.80 0.06
C GLY A 21 -4.06 -14.44 1.02
N ASP A 22 -2.84 -14.80 0.63
CA ASP A 22 -1.63 -14.47 1.38
C ASP A 22 -1.37 -12.96 1.42
N SER A 23 -0.71 -12.49 2.49
CA SER A 23 -0.39 -11.08 2.70
C SER A 23 0.39 -10.46 1.54
N LEU A 24 1.38 -11.17 1.01
CA LEU A 24 2.21 -10.71 -0.10
C LEU A 24 1.38 -10.59 -1.38
N MET A 25 0.60 -11.64 -1.68
CA MET A 25 -0.25 -11.66 -2.88
C MET A 25 -1.28 -10.51 -2.88
N ARG A 26 -1.89 -10.22 -1.72
CA ARG A 26 -2.86 -9.12 -1.58
C ARG A 26 -2.22 -7.78 -1.94
N ILE A 27 -1.03 -7.49 -1.40
CA ILE A 27 -0.37 -6.21 -1.62
C ILE A 27 0.22 -6.08 -3.02
N GLU A 28 0.81 -7.14 -3.57
CA GLU A 28 1.32 -7.14 -4.95
C GLU A 28 0.21 -6.80 -5.93
N THR A 29 -0.99 -7.38 -5.72
CA THR A 29 -2.13 -7.11 -6.60
C THR A 29 -2.61 -5.66 -6.48
N ILE A 30 -2.70 -5.11 -5.26
CA ILE A 30 -3.09 -3.71 -5.04
C ILE A 30 -2.06 -2.77 -5.67
N VAL A 31 -0.76 -3.04 -5.49
CA VAL A 31 0.29 -2.19 -6.04
C VAL A 31 0.28 -2.24 -7.57
N ALA A 32 0.13 -3.43 -8.15
CA ALA A 32 0.06 -3.61 -9.60
C ALA A 32 -1.16 -2.92 -10.22
N GLU A 33 -2.32 -2.91 -9.57
CA GLU A 33 -3.52 -2.25 -10.12
C GLU A 33 -3.41 -0.71 -10.10
N ASN A 34 -2.69 -0.15 -9.14
CA ASN A 34 -2.69 1.28 -8.85
C ASN A 34 -1.45 2.02 -9.34
N TRP A 35 -0.30 1.33 -9.43
CA TRP A 35 0.98 1.90 -9.83
C TRP A 35 1.66 1.11 -10.97
N TRP A 36 0.87 0.50 -11.86
CA TRP A 36 1.35 -0.25 -13.04
C TRP A 36 2.29 0.54 -13.96
N GLY A 37 2.30 1.87 -13.89
CA GLY A 37 3.15 2.74 -14.69
C GLY A 37 4.61 2.81 -14.21
N CYS A 38 4.91 2.28 -13.03
CA CYS A 38 6.26 2.23 -12.48
C CYS A 38 7.00 0.97 -12.97
N ASP A 39 8.34 1.00 -12.96
CA ASP A 39 9.11 -0.18 -13.30
C ASP A 39 8.95 -1.29 -12.24
N GLY A 40 9.22 -2.53 -12.64
CA GLY A 40 9.01 -3.69 -11.77
C GLY A 40 9.84 -3.69 -10.50
N ALA A 41 11.03 -3.08 -10.50
CA ALA A 41 11.86 -2.99 -9.30
C ALA A 41 11.32 -1.92 -8.34
N ALA A 42 10.86 -0.78 -8.85
CA ALA A 42 10.17 0.24 -8.09
C ALA A 42 8.89 -0.28 -7.43
N MET A 43 8.09 -1.07 -8.16
CA MET A 43 6.90 -1.72 -7.60
C MET A 43 7.24 -2.70 -6.47
N LEU A 44 8.31 -3.49 -6.63
CA LEU A 44 8.76 -4.43 -5.61
C LEU A 44 9.19 -3.69 -4.33
N ASP A 45 9.96 -2.60 -4.47
CA ASP A 45 10.36 -1.76 -3.33
C ASP A 45 9.14 -1.17 -2.60
N LEU A 46 8.10 -0.74 -3.34
CA LEU A 46 6.86 -0.26 -2.72
C LEU A 46 6.14 -1.36 -1.92
N VAL A 47 6.06 -2.57 -2.48
CA VAL A 47 5.49 -3.74 -1.80
C VAL A 47 6.23 -4.02 -0.51
N GLU A 48 7.57 -4.08 -0.54
CA GLU A 48 8.40 -4.35 0.64
C GLU A 48 8.21 -3.32 1.76
N ARG A 49 8.01 -2.04 1.40
CA ARG A 49 7.78 -0.96 2.37
C ARG A 49 6.39 -0.98 3.00
N LEU A 50 5.38 -1.35 2.23
CA LEU A 50 3.99 -1.33 2.68
C LEU A 50 3.58 -2.63 3.40
N LEU A 51 4.15 -3.78 3.03
CA LEU A 51 3.83 -5.08 3.63
C LEU A 51 3.86 -5.09 5.16
N PRO A 52 4.92 -4.61 5.86
CA PRO A 52 4.96 -4.64 7.32
C PRO A 52 3.94 -3.72 7.99
N ILE A 53 3.42 -2.72 7.26
CA ILE A 53 2.34 -1.83 7.75
C ILE A 53 1.01 -2.56 7.66
N LEU A 54 0.73 -3.18 6.50
CA LEU A 54 -0.56 -3.83 6.22
C LEU A 54 -0.71 -5.18 6.92
N GLN A 55 0.37 -5.90 7.19
CA GLN A 55 0.31 -7.12 7.99
C GLN A 55 -0.24 -6.87 9.40
N GLN A 56 -0.06 -5.66 9.96
CA GLN A 56 -0.64 -5.28 11.25
C GLN A 56 -2.17 -5.17 11.17
N VAL A 57 -2.72 -4.79 10.02
CA VAL A 57 -4.17 -4.74 9.77
C VAL A 57 -4.80 -6.13 9.75
N GLY A 58 -4.08 -7.17 9.32
CA GLY A 58 -4.58 -8.54 9.42
C GLY A 58 -4.60 -9.08 10.86
N ALA A 59 -3.77 -8.51 11.74
CA ALA A 59 -3.63 -8.91 13.13
C ALA A 59 -4.49 -8.06 14.10
N GLN A 60 -4.84 -6.84 13.70
CA GLN A 60 -5.68 -5.91 14.45
C GLN A 60 -7.03 -5.80 13.73
N GLU A 61 -8.15 -5.97 14.44
CA GLU A 61 -9.49 -5.90 13.83
C GLU A 61 -9.85 -4.50 13.30
N ASP A 62 -9.16 -3.45 13.76
CA ASP A 62 -9.48 -2.06 13.42
C ASP A 62 -8.45 -1.40 12.50
N ILE A 63 -8.94 -0.87 11.36
CA ILE A 63 -8.18 0.03 10.49
C ILE A 63 -8.34 1.47 10.98
N ASP A 64 -7.33 1.97 11.68
CA ASP A 64 -7.32 3.34 12.19
C ASP A 64 -6.73 4.38 11.20
N ASP A 65 -6.86 5.66 11.54
CA ASP A 65 -6.29 6.76 10.77
C ASP A 65 -4.76 6.79 10.78
N ALA A 66 -4.11 6.18 11.78
CA ALA A 66 -2.66 6.13 11.88
C ALA A 66 -2.07 5.19 10.82
N VAL A 67 -2.68 4.02 10.60
CA VAL A 67 -2.30 3.08 9.54
C VAL A 67 -2.48 3.74 8.18
N ARG A 68 -3.65 4.36 7.92
CA ARG A 68 -3.92 5.08 6.66
C ARG A 68 -2.88 6.19 6.41
N SER A 69 -2.57 6.99 7.43
CA SER A 69 -1.55 8.03 7.34
C SER A 69 -0.14 7.46 7.08
N ARG A 70 0.17 6.29 7.65
CA ARG A 70 1.47 5.63 7.43
C ARG A 70 1.59 5.13 6.00
N CYS A 71 0.55 4.53 5.44
CA CYS A 71 0.49 4.16 4.02
C CYS A 71 0.67 5.38 3.11
N GLU A 72 -0.08 6.48 3.35
CA GLU A 72 0.07 7.74 2.61
C GLU A 72 1.52 8.25 2.63
N LYS A 73 2.15 8.30 3.81
CA LYS A 73 3.55 8.77 3.95
C LYS A 73 4.54 7.84 3.24
N THR A 74 4.33 6.53 3.31
CA THR A 74 5.20 5.56 2.65
C THR A 74 5.13 5.71 1.13
N VAL A 75 3.93 5.78 0.55
CA VAL A 75 3.74 6.01 -0.89
C VAL A 75 4.31 7.37 -1.31
N ALA A 76 4.04 8.43 -0.53
CA ALA A 76 4.57 9.77 -0.82
C ALA A 76 6.10 9.81 -0.83
N LYS A 77 6.74 9.13 0.13
CA LYS A 77 8.20 9.02 0.20
C LYS A 77 8.75 8.22 -0.98
N TRP A 78 8.15 7.07 -1.27
CA TRP A 78 8.54 6.23 -2.39
C TRP A 78 8.47 6.98 -3.72
N LEU A 79 7.36 7.69 -4.00
CA LEU A 79 7.19 8.51 -5.20
C LEU A 79 8.19 9.66 -5.32
N ALA A 80 8.76 10.14 -4.22
CA ALA A 80 9.80 11.17 -4.24
C ALA A 80 11.20 10.59 -4.49
N GLU A 81 11.36 9.27 -4.35
CA GLU A 81 12.59 8.52 -4.60
C GLU A 81 12.62 7.90 -6.01
N GLN A 82 11.50 7.98 -6.76
CA GLN A 82 11.40 7.62 -8.18
C GLN A 82 11.80 8.81 -9.07
#